data_AF-A0AAE0DT80-F1
#
_entry.id   AF-A0AAE0DT80-F1
#
_cell.length_a   1.000
_cell.length_b   1.000
_cell.length_c   1.000
_cell.angle_alpha   90.00
_cell.angle_beta   90.00
_cell.angle_gamma   90.00
#
_symmetry.space_group_name_H-M   'P 1'
#
loop_
_entity.id
_entity.type
_entity.pdbx_description
1 polymer ?
#
loop_
_entity_poly.entity_id
_entity_poly.type
_entity_poly.pdbx_seq_one_letter_code
_entity_poly.pdbx_strand_id
1 'polypeptide(L)'
;MLNETKISDRPVDKFMRDRLQLCFVMYDTGVNNIQDAIQKLELNDYFNRIIANEASLNDTVTCEDGFSQSPLKKMVDRSRLSDRIVNGQPIIAYNLMDSRLKNR
;
A
#
# COMPACT_ATOMS: atom_id res chain seq x y z
N MET A 1 -6.14 -29.86 -1.69
CA MET A 1 -5.45 -28.99 -2.67
C MET A 1 -6.16 -27.66 -2.67
N LEU A 2 -5.56 -26.63 -2.05
CA LEU A 2 -6.11 -25.28 -2.04
C LEU A 2 -5.92 -24.71 -3.45
N ASN A 3 -7.04 -24.41 -4.11
CA ASN A 3 -7.09 -23.87 -5.45
C ASN A 3 -6.52 -22.45 -5.40
N GLU A 4 -5.31 -22.25 -5.92
CA GLU A 4 -4.67 -20.94 -6.05
C GLU A 4 -5.57 -20.08 -6.94
N THR A 5 -6.36 -19.21 -6.31
CA THR A 5 -7.20 -18.23 -7.00
C THR A 5 -6.30 -17.39 -7.88
N LYS A 6 -6.36 -17.66 -9.19
CA LYS A 6 -5.74 -16.91 -10.28
C LYS A 6 -5.96 -15.41 -10.01
N ILE A 7 -4.92 -14.75 -9.51
CA ILE A 7 -4.98 -13.33 -9.17
C ILE A 7 -5.18 -12.60 -10.51
N SER A 8 -6.30 -11.91 -10.67
CA SER A 8 -6.74 -11.47 -11.99
C SER A 8 -5.84 -10.36 -12.56
N ASP A 9 -5.92 -10.13 -13.88
CA ASP A 9 -5.25 -9.01 -14.58
C ASP A 9 -5.98 -7.67 -14.44
N ARG A 10 -6.91 -7.56 -13.48
CA ARG A 10 -7.55 -6.28 -13.19
C ARG A 10 -6.48 -5.24 -12.83
N PRO A 11 -6.62 -3.99 -13.30
CA PRO A 11 -5.65 -2.92 -13.02
C PRO A 11 -5.36 -2.71 -11.53
N VAL A 12 -6.37 -2.93 -10.67
CA VAL A 12 -6.20 -2.89 -9.20
C VAL A 12 -5.28 -4.01 -8.73
N ASP A 13 -5.49 -5.24 -9.20
CA ASP A 13 -4.70 -6.40 -8.79
C ASP A 13 -3.24 -6.26 -9.25
N LYS A 14 -3.00 -5.74 -10.47
CA LYS A 14 -1.64 -5.43 -10.96
C LYS A 14 -0.98 -4.34 -10.12
N PHE A 15 -1.67 -3.22 -9.86
CA PHE A 15 -1.13 -2.16 -9.00
C PHE A 15 -0.75 -2.68 -7.61
N MET A 16 -1.62 -3.49 -6.99
CA MET A 16 -1.34 -4.06 -5.67
C MET A 16 -0.11 -4.97 -5.70
N ARG A 17 0.07 -5.80 -6.74
CA ARG A 17 1.28 -6.62 -6.90
C ARG A 17 2.54 -5.77 -6.99
N ASP A 18 2.53 -4.74 -7.84
CA ASP A 18 3.69 -3.86 -8.03
C ASP A 18 4.07 -3.13 -6.73
N ARG A 19 3.07 -2.72 -5.93
CA ARG A 19 3.32 -2.05 -4.64
C ARG A 19 3.75 -2.98 -3.53
N LEU A 20 3.19 -4.18 -3.46
CA LEU A 20 3.68 -5.19 -2.52
C LEU A 20 5.13 -5.59 -2.85
N GLN A 21 5.48 -5.71 -4.13
CA GLN A 21 6.85 -5.98 -4.55
C GLN A 21 7.82 -4.85 -4.13
N LEU A 22 7.41 -3.58 -4.31
CA LEU A 22 8.18 -2.45 -3.81
C LEU A 22 8.39 -2.55 -2.29
N CYS A 23 7.31 -2.82 -1.54
CA CYS A 23 7.39 -2.97 -0.08
C CYS A 23 8.31 -4.11 0.35
N PHE A 24 8.30 -5.25 -0.36
CA PHE A 24 9.26 -6.32 -0.08
C PHE A 24 10.71 -5.84 -0.19
N VAL A 25 11.05 -5.11 -1.25
CA VAL A 25 12.40 -4.57 -1.44
C VAL A 25 12.76 -3.53 -0.38
N MET A 26 11.82 -2.63 -0.05
CA MET A 26 12.04 -1.60 0.97
C MET A 26 12.18 -2.20 2.37
N TYR A 27 11.36 -3.19 2.75
CA TYR A 27 11.51 -3.85 4.05
C TYR A 27 12.79 -4.68 4.15
N ASP A 28 13.19 -5.37 3.08
CA ASP A 28 14.48 -6.08 3.06
C ASP A 28 15.65 -5.11 3.25
N THR A 29 15.62 -3.98 2.53
CA THR A 29 16.60 -2.89 2.69
C THR A 29 16.57 -2.31 4.11
N GLY A 30 15.37 -2.05 4.63
CA GLY A 30 15.16 -1.50 5.97
C GLY A 30 15.63 -2.42 7.09
N VAL A 31 15.51 -3.75 6.92
CA VAL A 31 16.08 -4.75 7.85
C VAL A 31 17.60 -4.70 7.83
N ASN A 32 18.22 -4.62 6.65
CA ASN A 32 19.67 -4.48 6.52
C ASN A 32 20.18 -3.18 7.16
N ASN A 33 19.44 -2.07 7.01
CA ASN A 33 19.73 -0.79 7.64
C ASN A 33 19.64 -0.87 9.19
N ILE A 34 18.69 -1.62 9.73
CA ILE A 34 18.61 -1.88 11.18
C ILE A 34 19.81 -2.70 11.65
N GLN A 35 20.22 -3.72 10.89
CA GLN A 35 21.40 -4.52 11.23
C GLN A 35 22.68 -3.69 11.22
N ASP A 36 22.86 -2.79 10.24
CA ASP A 36 23.98 -1.84 10.23
C ASP A 36 23.92 -0.91 11.45
N ALA A 37 22.75 -0.35 11.77
CA ALA A 37 22.57 0.51 12.94
C ALA A 37 22.96 -0.19 14.26
N ILE A 38 22.69 -1.49 14.40
CA ILE A 38 23.12 -2.31 15.55
C ILE A 38 24.65 -2.41 15.58
N GLN A 39 25.31 -2.72 14.47
CA GLN A 39 26.77 -2.79 14.39
C GLN A 39 27.43 -1.45 14.73
N LYS A 40 26.86 -0.33 14.25
CA LYS A 40 27.34 1.02 14.61
C LYS A 40 27.20 1.31 16.10
N LEU A 41 26.13 0.83 16.74
CA LEU A 41 25.95 0.97 18.18
C LEU A 41 27.03 0.21 18.97
N GLU A 42 27.36 -1.02 18.57
CA GLU A 42 28.41 -1.84 19.20
C GLU A 42 29.80 -1.19 19.11
N LEU A 43 30.04 -0.41 18.04
CA LEU A 43 31.28 0.34 17.82
C LEU A 43 31.29 1.74 18.48
N ASN A 44 30.24 2.11 19.23
CA ASN A 44 30.03 3.46 19.76
C ASN A 44 29.98 4.57 18.67
N ASP A 45 29.61 4.21 17.44
CA ASP A 45 29.45 5.13 16.32
C ASP A 45 28.00 5.65 16.25
N TYR A 46 27.65 6.50 17.22
CA TYR A 46 26.28 6.99 17.40
C TYR A 46 25.76 7.81 16.22
N PHE A 47 26.64 8.57 15.55
CA PHE A 47 26.24 9.41 14.42
C PHE A 47 25.81 8.53 13.23
N ASN A 48 26.63 7.56 12.84
CA ASN A 48 26.28 6.69 11.72
C ASN A 48 25.12 5.73 12.10
N ARG A 49 24.99 5.37 13.38
CA ARG A 49 23.80 4.65 13.87
C ARG A 49 22.50 5.42 13.62
N ILE A 50 22.49 6.74 13.83
CA ILE A 50 21.30 7.56 13.58
C ILE A 50 20.96 7.57 12.08
N ILE A 51 21.96 7.73 11.21
CA ILE A 51 21.78 7.72 9.76
C ILE A 51 21.18 6.39 9.28
N ALA A 52 21.74 5.26 9.70
CA ALA A 52 21.24 3.93 9.31
C ALA A 52 19.81 3.70 9.81
N ASN A 53 19.48 4.15 11.02
CA ASN A 53 18.12 4.06 11.54
C ASN A 53 17.13 4.95 10.78
N GLU A 54 17.53 6.16 10.40
CA GLU A 54 16.70 7.06 9.58
C GLU A 54 16.44 6.47 8.18
N ALA A 55 17.44 5.84 7.57
CA ALA A 55 17.28 5.13 6.30
C ALA A 55 16.20 4.04 6.39
N SER A 56 16.21 3.23 7.45
CA SER A 56 15.18 2.20 7.67
C SER A 56 13.76 2.77 7.81
N LEU A 57 13.61 3.92 8.49
CA LEU A 57 12.32 4.61 8.58
C LEU A 57 11.86 5.12 7.20
N ASN A 58 12.78 5.70 6.42
CA ASN A 58 12.49 6.18 5.08
C ASN A 58 12.09 5.06 4.12
N ASP A 59 12.66 3.87 4.25
CA ASP A 59 12.24 2.69 3.48
C ASP A 59 10.78 2.33 3.78
N THR A 60 10.40 2.36 5.07
CA THR A 60 9.01 2.10 5.50
C THR A 60 8.04 3.14 4.93
N VAL A 61 8.39 4.43 5.03
CA VAL A 61 7.61 5.53 4.45
C VAL A 61 7.46 5.37 2.94
N THR A 62 8.53 4.99 2.24
CA THR A 62 8.51 4.79 0.78
C THR A 62 7.56 3.67 0.36
N CYS A 63 7.51 2.57 1.12
CA CYS A 63 6.52 1.51 0.91
C CYS A 63 5.09 2.04 1.05
N GLU A 64 4.78 2.75 2.14
CA GLU A 64 3.44 3.31 2.38
C GLU A 64 3.04 4.33 1.32
N ASP A 65 3.94 5.25 0.99
CA ASP A 65 3.74 6.28 -0.04
C ASP A 65 3.48 5.67 -1.42
N GLY A 66 4.01 4.48 -1.69
CA GLY A 66 3.70 3.71 -2.90
C GLY A 66 2.20 3.48 -3.09
N PHE A 67 1.42 3.34 -2.01
CA PHE A 67 -0.03 3.12 -2.08
C PHE A 67 -0.84 4.41 -2.28
N SER A 68 -0.21 5.58 -2.13
CA SER A 68 -0.89 6.89 -2.24
C SER A 68 -1.56 7.12 -3.60
N GLN A 69 -1.11 6.40 -4.65
CA GLN A 69 -1.63 6.51 -6.02
C GLN A 69 -2.61 5.39 -6.40
N SER A 70 -3.09 4.62 -5.42
CA SER A 70 -3.96 3.47 -5.67
C SER A 70 -5.16 3.81 -6.55
N PRO A 71 -5.48 2.99 -7.58
CA PRO A 71 -6.70 3.15 -8.34
C PRO A 71 -7.96 3.15 -7.46
N LEU A 72 -7.93 2.48 -6.30
CA LEU A 72 -9.02 2.52 -5.32
C LEU A 72 -9.19 3.90 -4.69
N LYS A 73 -8.08 4.59 -4.37
CA LYS A 73 -8.13 5.97 -3.85
C LYS A 73 -8.74 6.91 -4.87
N LYS A 74 -8.35 6.78 -6.14
CA LYS A 74 -8.94 7.55 -7.25
C LYS A 74 -10.43 7.25 -7.46
N MET A 75 -10.87 6.01 -7.25
CA MET A 75 -12.29 5.64 -7.32
C MET A 75 -13.08 6.28 -6.17
N VAL A 76 -12.58 6.20 -4.93
CA VAL A 76 -13.20 6.84 -3.77
C VAL A 76 -13.27 8.36 -3.92
N ASP A 77 -12.20 8.99 -4.40
CA ASP A 77 -12.18 10.45 -4.62
C ASP A 77 -13.15 10.87 -5.74
N ARG A 78 -13.29 10.07 -6.80
CA ARG A 78 -14.31 10.30 -7.85
C ARG A 78 -15.73 10.13 -7.34
N SER A 79 -16.01 9.11 -6.51
CA SER A 79 -17.32 8.93 -5.88
C SER A 79 -17.68 10.10 -4.96
N ARG A 80 -16.71 10.59 -4.18
CA ARG A 80 -16.90 11.78 -3.32
C ARG A 80 -17.15 13.06 -4.12
N LEU A 81 -16.58 13.18 -5.32
CA LEU A 81 -16.86 14.28 -6.24
C LEU A 81 -18.27 14.18 -6.85
N SER A 82 -18.80 12.97 -7.08
CA SER A 82 -20.19 12.80 -7.54
C SER A 82 -21.22 13.05 -6.45
N ASP A 83 -20.83 12.96 -5.17
CA ASP A 83 -21.70 13.26 -4.02
C ASP A 83 -21.90 14.78 -3.78
N ARG A 84 -21.20 15.65 -4.53
CA ARG A 84 -21.48 17.09 -4.56
C ARG A 84 -22.69 17.39 -5.46
N ILE A 85 -23.87 17.13 -4.89
CA ILE A 85 -25.19 17.71 -5.16
C ILE A 85 -25.35 18.46 -6.50
N VAL A 86 -26.09 17.85 -7.43
CA VAL A 86 -26.94 18.59 -8.37
C VAL A 86 -28.37 18.43 -7.86
N ASN A 87 -28.98 19.52 -7.39
CA ASN A 87 -30.41 19.65 -7.07
C ASN A 87 -30.98 18.75 -5.95
N GLY A 88 -30.32 18.70 -4.79
CA GLY A 88 -31.00 18.42 -3.51
C GLY A 88 -31.57 17.01 -3.30
N GLN A 89 -31.18 16.01 -4.08
CA GLN A 89 -31.51 14.60 -3.81
C GLN A 89 -30.27 13.73 -3.63
N PRO A 90 -30.16 12.96 -2.54
CA PRO A 90 -29.07 12.02 -2.34
C PRO A 90 -29.24 10.82 -3.28
N ILE A 91 -28.26 10.60 -4.16
CA ILE A 91 -28.15 9.35 -4.91
C ILE A 91 -27.49 8.34 -3.96
N ILE A 92 -28.27 7.40 -3.43
CA ILE A 92 -27.69 6.29 -2.67
C ILE A 92 -26.95 5.39 -3.67
N ALA A 93 -25.63 5.53 -3.73
CA ALA A 93 -24.77 4.62 -4.47
C ALA A 93 -24.66 3.28 -3.73
N TYR A 94 -25.72 2.47 -3.79
CA TYR A 94 -25.56 1.02 -3.64
C TYR A 94 -24.84 0.53 -4.89
N ASN A 95 -23.62 0.03 -4.74
CA ASN A 95 -23.09 -1.15 -5.45
C ASN A 95 -21.60 -1.32 -5.13
N LEU A 96 -21.30 -1.97 -4.01
CA LEU A 96 -20.04 -2.67 -3.80
C LEU A 96 -20.20 -3.68 -2.66
N MET A 97 -21.10 -4.64 -2.84
CA MET A 97 -20.90 -6.01 -2.38
C MET A 97 -21.76 -6.95 -3.23
N ASP A 98 -21.10 -7.99 -3.72
CA ASP A 98 -21.66 -9.29 -4.09
C ASP A 98 -22.00 -9.61 -5.57
N SER A 99 -20.96 -9.96 -6.32
CA SER A 99 -21.08 -10.68 -7.60
C SER A 99 -21.23 -12.21 -7.43
N ARG A 100 -21.50 -12.75 -6.23
CA ARG A 100 -21.57 -14.21 -5.98
C ARG A 100 -22.96 -14.76 -5.63
N LEU A 101 -24.03 -13.96 -5.62
CA LEU A 101 -25.38 -14.45 -5.25
C LEU A 101 -26.45 -14.47 -6.38
N LYS A 102 -26.10 -14.32 -7.66
CA LYS A 102 -27.08 -14.40 -8.77
C LYS A 102 -27.01 -15.67 -9.65
N ASN A 103 -26.48 -16.76 -9.12
CA ASN A 103 -26.68 -18.09 -9.70
C ASN A 103 -27.05 -19.09 -8.60
N ARG A 104 -28.28 -18.98 -8.09
CA ARG A 104 -29.09 -20.08 -7.57
C ARG A 104 -30.55 -19.79 -7.87
#